data_AF-A0A343ZZQ0-F1
#
_entry.id   AF-A0A343ZZQ0-F1
#
_cell.length_a   1.000
_cell.length_b   1.000
_cell.length_c   1.000
_cell.angle_alpha   90.00
_cell.angle_beta   90.00
_cell.angle_gamma   90.00
#
_symmetry.space_group_name_H-M   'P 1'
#
loop_
_entity.id
_entity.type
_entity.pdbx_description
1 polymer ?
#
loop_
_entity_poly.entity_id
_entity_poly.type
_entity_poly.pdbx_seq_one_letter_code
_entity_poly.pdbx_strand_id
1 'polypeptide(L)'
;ILPLMTFWWLTANLTNLAIPPSINLMGELLIITSLFNWANISIILTGIGTLLTASYTLYIFLMTQRGKLPTHLIIYHPTHTREHYLMATHLIPLTLLIIKPELFTNIYL
;
A
#
# COMPACT_ATOMS: atom_id res chain seq x y z
N ILE A 1 22.58 -2.86 0.31
CA ILE A 1 21.17 -3.21 0.59
C ILE A 1 20.88 -2.74 2.01
N LEU A 2 19.82 -1.95 2.20
CA LEU A 2 19.45 -1.35 3.49
C LEU A 2 18.27 -2.13 4.08
N PRO A 3 18.49 -3.14 4.94
CA PRO A 3 17.44 -4.10 5.32
C PRO A 3 16.25 -3.44 6.02
N LEU A 4 16.49 -2.47 6.90
CA LEU A 4 15.41 -1.81 7.63
C LEU A 4 14.57 -0.91 6.72
N MET A 5 15.18 -0.26 5.74
CA MET A 5 14.46 0.51 4.73
C MET A 5 13.66 -0.39 3.79
N THR A 6 14.20 -1.56 3.44
CA THR A 6 13.44 -2.54 2.63
C THR A 6 12.18 -3.00 3.34
N PHE A 7 12.22 -3.15 4.68
CA PHE A 7 11.04 -3.45 5.48
C PHE A 7 10.01 -2.32 5.43
N TRP A 8 10.43 -1.07 5.60
CA TRP A 8 9.51 0.07 5.48
C TRP A 8 8.85 0.15 4.10
N TRP A 9 9.63 -0.04 3.04
CA TRP A 9 9.09 -0.11 1.68
C TRP A 9 8.13 -1.28 1.48
N LEU A 10 8.43 -2.45 2.05
CA LEU A 10 7.54 -3.61 1.99
C LEU A 10 6.21 -3.27 2.69
N THR A 11 6.26 -2.80 3.93
CA THR A 11 5.04 -2.47 4.70
C THR A 11 4.18 -1.41 3.99
N ALA A 12 4.79 -0.35 3.46
CA ALA A 12 4.07 0.67 2.68
C ALA A 12 3.42 0.10 1.40
N ASN A 13 4.14 -0.79 0.68
CA ASN A 13 3.58 -1.45 -0.48
C ASN A 13 2.45 -2.42 -0.11
N LEU A 14 2.55 -3.17 0.98
CA LEU A 14 1.49 -4.07 1.45
C LEU A 14 0.22 -3.28 1.83
N THR A 15 0.37 -2.10 2.44
CA THR A 15 -0.77 -1.21 2.75
C THR A 15 -1.40 -0.62 1.49
N ASN A 16 -0.61 -0.41 0.44
CA ASN A 16 -1.08 0.12 -0.84
C ASN A 16 -1.71 -0.98 -1.73
N LEU A 17 -1.19 -2.21 -1.65
CA LEU A 17 -1.64 -3.37 -2.45
C LEU A 17 -2.97 -3.97 -1.97
N ALA A 18 -3.73 -3.24 -1.15
CA ALA A 18 -5.07 -3.65 -0.71
C ALA A 18 -5.06 -5.07 -0.11
N ILE A 19 -4.09 -5.45 0.72
CA ILE A 19 -4.10 -6.77 1.38
C ILE A 19 -5.19 -6.78 2.48
N PRO A 20 -5.93 -7.88 2.70
CA PRO A 20 -6.89 -7.99 3.81
C PRO A 20 -6.10 -7.90 5.13
N PRO A 21 -6.25 -6.89 6.02
CA PRO A 21 -7.40 -6.06 6.38
C PRO A 21 -7.16 -4.53 6.20
N SER A 22 -6.56 -4.11 5.08
CA SER A 22 -6.20 -2.71 4.84
C SER A 22 -7.40 -1.82 4.48
N ILE A 23 -7.30 -0.54 4.83
CA ILE A 23 -8.32 0.48 4.52
C ILE A 23 -8.48 0.64 3.00
N ASN A 24 -7.38 0.50 2.24
CA ASN A 24 -7.43 0.62 0.79
C ASN A 24 -8.33 -0.45 0.16
N LEU A 25 -8.21 -1.70 0.62
CA LEU A 25 -9.12 -2.79 0.20
C LEU A 25 -10.57 -2.49 0.60
N MET A 26 -10.79 -2.02 1.83
CA MET A 26 -12.15 -1.73 2.29
C MET A 26 -12.82 -0.65 1.42
N GLY A 27 -12.08 0.42 1.09
CA GLY A 27 -12.55 1.48 0.19
C GLY A 27 -12.82 0.96 -1.22
N GLU A 28 -11.89 0.20 -1.80
CA GLU A 28 -12.07 -0.39 -3.14
C GLU A 28 -13.28 -1.34 -3.19
N LEU A 29 -13.49 -2.17 -2.18
CA LEU A 29 -14.67 -3.05 -2.09
C LEU A 29 -15.98 -2.26 -1.99
N LEU A 30 -16.03 -1.18 -1.20
CA LEU A 30 -17.21 -0.31 -1.12
C LEU A 30 -17.51 0.37 -2.47
N ILE A 31 -16.48 0.80 -3.20
CA ILE A 31 -16.64 1.36 -4.55
C ILE A 31 -17.11 0.28 -5.54
N ILE A 32 -16.53 -0.92 -5.50
CA ILE A 32 -16.90 -2.03 -6.37
C ILE A 32 -18.36 -2.43 -6.14
N THR A 33 -18.79 -2.54 -4.88
CA THR A 33 -20.16 -2.94 -4.52
C THR A 33 -21.18 -1.89 -4.94
N SER A 34 -20.90 -0.59 -4.72
CA SER A 34 -21.79 0.50 -5.15
C SER A 34 -21.90 0.61 -6.67
N LEU A 35 -20.79 0.50 -7.40
CA LEU A 35 -20.79 0.52 -8.87
C LEU A 35 -21.46 -0.72 -9.47
N PHE A 36 -21.27 -1.89 -8.85
CA PHE A 36 -21.93 -3.12 -9.28
C PHE A 36 -23.45 -3.00 -9.16
N ASN A 37 -23.95 -2.43 -8.06
CA ASN A 37 -25.38 -2.16 -7.89
C ASN A 37 -25.94 -1.16 -8.92
N TRP A 38 -25.10 -0.24 -9.42
CA TRP A 38 -25.50 0.72 -10.46
C TRP A 38 -25.52 0.10 -11.86
N ALA A 39 -24.48 -0.65 -12.22
CA ALA A 39 -24.40 -1.37 -13.48
C ALA A 39 -23.46 -2.58 -13.36
N ASN A 40 -23.97 -3.78 -13.64
CA ASN A 40 -23.20 -5.04 -13.50
C ASN A 40 -21.93 -5.08 -14.36
N ILE A 41 -21.88 -4.37 -15.50
CA ILE A 41 -20.70 -4.31 -16.38
C ILE A 41 -19.49 -3.63 -15.72
N SER A 42 -19.73 -2.79 -14.70
CA SER A 42 -18.67 -2.04 -14.02
C SER A 42 -17.65 -2.94 -13.31
N ILE A 43 -18.03 -4.18 -12.95
CA ILE A 43 -17.16 -5.14 -12.27
C ILE A 43 -15.91 -5.49 -13.07
N ILE A 44 -16.02 -5.51 -14.40
CA ILE A 44 -14.89 -5.83 -15.28
C ILE A 44 -13.87 -4.68 -15.25
N LEU A 45 -14.37 -3.45 -15.33
CA LEU A 45 -13.53 -2.25 -15.33
C LEU A 45 -12.83 -2.06 -13.98
N THR A 46 -13.57 -2.20 -12.88
CA THR A 46 -13.00 -2.07 -11.53
C THR A 46 -12.04 -3.23 -11.22
N GLY A 47 -12.37 -4.46 -11.63
CA GLY A 47 -11.48 -5.62 -11.49
C GLY A 47 -10.14 -5.43 -12.21
N ILE A 48 -10.15 -4.96 -13.45
CA ILE A 48 -8.92 -4.63 -14.19
C ILE A 48 -8.17 -3.49 -13.50
N GLY A 49 -8.89 -2.47 -13.01
CA GLY A 49 -8.29 -1.36 -12.26
C GLY A 49 -7.49 -1.84 -11.04
N THR A 50 -8.09 -2.68 -10.20
CA THR A 50 -7.42 -3.24 -9.01
C THR A 50 -6.21 -4.13 -9.35
N LEU A 51 -6.28 -4.87 -10.47
CA LEU A 51 -5.15 -5.67 -10.93
C LEU A 51 -3.98 -4.80 -11.41
N LEU A 52 -4.28 -3.70 -12.11
CA LEU A 52 -3.27 -2.75 -12.56
C LEU A 52 -2.62 -2.01 -11.38
N THR A 53 -3.39 -1.61 -10.37
CA THR A 53 -2.84 -0.96 -9.17
C THR A 53 -1.94 -1.90 -8.38
N ALA A 54 -2.36 -3.17 -8.19
CA ALA A 54 -1.55 -4.19 -7.52
C ALA A 54 -0.25 -4.52 -8.28
N SER A 55 -0.33 -4.67 -9.61
CA SER A 55 0.86 -4.98 -10.42
C SER A 55 1.87 -3.82 -10.46
N TYR A 56 1.39 -2.58 -10.58
CA TYR A 56 2.25 -1.40 -10.61
C TYR A 56 2.96 -1.16 -9.26
N THR A 57 2.24 -1.28 -8.14
CA THR A 57 2.81 -1.12 -6.80
C THR A 57 3.87 -2.18 -6.51
N LEU A 58 3.58 -3.45 -6.86
CA LEU A 58 4.56 -4.52 -6.77
C LEU A 58 5.78 -4.28 -7.67
N TYR A 59 5.58 -3.76 -8.89
CA TYR A 59 6.66 -3.40 -9.80
C TYR A 59 7.59 -2.34 -9.20
N ILE A 60 7.05 -1.28 -8.58
CA ILE A 60 7.87 -0.27 -7.90
C ILE A 60 8.71 -0.89 -6.78
N PHE A 61 8.12 -1.77 -5.96
CA PHE A 61 8.85 -2.42 -4.88
C PHE A 61 10.01 -3.27 -5.41
N LEU A 62 9.77 -4.08 -6.45
CA LEU A 62 10.80 -4.90 -7.07
C LEU A 62 11.93 -4.03 -7.63
N MET A 63 11.62 -3.01 -8.43
CA MET A 63 12.64 -2.18 -9.07
C MET A 63 13.47 -1.36 -8.09
N THR A 64 12.91 -0.96 -6.94
CA THR A 64 13.62 -0.13 -5.94
C THR A 64 14.38 -0.94 -4.89
N GLN A 65 13.79 -2.03 -4.38
CA GLN A 65 14.36 -2.80 -3.28
C GLN A 65 15.02 -4.11 -3.72
N ARG A 66 14.63 -4.67 -4.87
CA ARG A 66 15.06 -5.99 -5.34
C ARG A 66 15.77 -5.90 -6.69
N GLY A 67 17.09 -5.79 -6.63
CA GLY A 67 17.94 -5.81 -7.81
C GLY A 67 19.37 -5.46 -7.47
N LYS A 68 20.28 -5.60 -8.44
CA LYS A 68 21.62 -5.04 -8.29
C LYS A 68 21.51 -3.53 -8.53
N LEU A 69 21.90 -2.74 -7.54
CA LEU A 69 22.14 -1.32 -7.74
C LEU A 69 23.21 -1.16 -8.84
N PRO A 70 23.04 -0.21 -9.77
CA PRO A 70 24.06 0.02 -10.77
C PRO A 70 25.36 0.45 -10.07
N THR A 71 26.50 0.03 -10.61
CA THR A 71 27.82 0.14 -9.97
C THR A 71 28.26 1.58 -9.67
N HIS A 72 27.62 2.58 -10.29
CA HIS A 72 27.84 4.00 -10.03
C HIS A 72 26.98 4.57 -8.88
N LEU A 73 25.91 3.88 -8.47
CA LEU A 73 25.02 4.25 -7.35
C LEU A 73 25.27 3.36 -6.13
N ILE A 74 26.52 3.28 -5.68
CA ILE A 74 26.83 2.62 -4.43
C ILE A 74 26.32 3.50 -3.28
N ILE A 75 25.33 3.01 -2.55
CA ILE A 75 24.78 3.69 -1.38
C ILE A 75 25.79 3.55 -0.25
N TYR A 76 26.58 4.60 -0.03
CA TYR A 76 27.64 4.63 1.01
C TYR A 76 27.13 4.98 2.41
N HIS A 77 25.95 5.60 2.51
CA HIS A 77 25.42 6.07 3.79
C HIS A 77 24.27 5.19 4.27
N PRO A 78 24.29 4.73 5.53
CA PRO A 78 23.14 4.07 6.13
C PRO A 78 21.99 5.05 6.30
N THR A 79 20.77 4.51 6.40
CA THR A 79 19.56 5.31 6.61
C THR A 79 19.56 5.98 7.98
N HIS A 80 19.15 7.24 8.02
CA HIS A 80 19.18 8.03 9.25
C HIS A 80 17.99 7.74 10.15
N THR A 81 18.13 7.92 11.46
CA THR A 81 17.03 7.75 12.44
C THR A 81 15.81 8.61 12.11
N ARG A 82 16.02 9.83 11.58
CA ARG A 82 14.96 10.72 11.09
C ARG A 82 14.08 10.07 10.01
N GLU A 83 14.68 9.33 9.09
CA GLU A 83 13.94 8.68 7.99
C GLU A 83 13.07 7.53 8.51
N HIS A 84 13.58 6.78 9.48
CA HIS A 84 12.82 5.72 10.14
C HIS A 84 11.66 6.29 10.96
N TYR A 85 11.90 7.39 11.67
CA TYR A 85 10.85 8.09 12.41
C TYR A 85 9.76 8.59 11.48
N LEU A 86 10.13 9.17 10.34
CA LEU A 86 9.17 9.61 9.32
C LEU A 86 8.33 8.45 8.80
N MET A 87 8.94 7.31 8.46
CA MET A 87 8.18 6.13 8.01
C MET A 87 7.25 5.60 9.11
N ALA A 88 7.71 5.58 10.36
CA ALA A 88 6.91 5.16 11.50
C ALA A 88 5.70 6.08 11.72
N THR A 89 5.87 7.41 11.67
CA THR A 89 4.74 8.34 11.85
C THR A 89 3.71 8.27 10.73
N HIS A 90 4.06 7.77 9.54
CA HIS A 90 3.08 7.49 8.48
C HIS A 90 2.35 6.16 8.70
N LEU A 91 3.05 5.12 9.17
CA LEU A 91 2.47 3.79 9.33
C LEU A 91 1.65 3.62 10.62
N ILE A 92 2.00 4.33 11.70
CA ILE A 92 1.23 4.32 12.96
C ILE A 92 -0.24 4.72 12.76
N PRO A 93 -0.57 5.88 12.16
CA PRO A 93 -1.97 6.26 11.96
C PRO A 93 -2.69 5.30 11.00
N LEU A 94 -1.98 4.80 9.99
CA LEU A 94 -2.55 3.88 9.01
C LEU A 94 -2.90 2.53 9.66
N THR A 95 -2.03 2.00 10.51
CA THR A 95 -2.31 0.78 11.30
C THR A 95 -3.40 1.00 12.36
N LEU A 96 -3.45 2.18 12.98
CA LEU A 96 -4.52 2.54 13.92
C LEU A 96 -5.90 2.54 13.25
N LEU A 97 -5.99 3.09 12.03
CA LEU A 97 -7.21 3.10 11.24
C LEU A 97 -7.63 1.69 10.77
N ILE A 98 -6.67 0.78 10.54
CA ILE A 98 -6.96 -0.64 10.26
C ILE A 98 -7.61 -1.30 11.49
N ILE A 99 -7.15 -0.99 12.70
CA ILE A 99 -7.66 -1.59 13.94
C ILE A 99 -9.07 -1.03 14.28
N LYS A 100 -9.33 0.25 13.98
CA LYS A 100 -10.62 0.90 14.25
C LYS A 100 -11.20 1.53 12.97
N PRO A 101 -11.78 0.72 12.06
CA PRO A 101 -12.38 1.24 10.83
C PRO A 101 -13.59 2.16 11.08
N GLU A 102 -14.25 2.03 12.24
CA GLU A 102 -15.32 2.92 12.72
C GLU A 102 -14.95 4.41 12.71
N LEU A 103 -13.65 4.74 12.78
CA LEU A 103 -13.21 6.14 12.76
C LEU A 103 -13.45 6.82 11.40
N PHE A 104 -13.53 6.05 10.30
CA PHE A 104 -13.70 6.60 8.96
C PHE A 104 -15.01 6.17 8.29
N THR A 105 -15.43 4.92 8.50
CA THR A 105 -16.75 4.48 8.03
C THR A 105 -17.78 4.87 9.07
N ASN A 106 -18.73 5.70 8.68
CA ASN A 106 -19.95 5.96 9.46
C ASN A 106 -20.91 4.76 9.42
N ILE A 107 -20.36 3.54 9.47
CA ILE A 107 -21.08 2.29 9.61
C ILE A 107 -21.10 2.06 11.11
N TYR A 108 -22.12 2.61 11.77
CA TYR A 108 -22.50 2.15 13.10
C TYR A 108 -22.96 0.70 12.95
N LEU A 109 -22.08 -0.25 13.27
CA LEU A 109 -22.56 -1.49 13.87
C LEU A 109 -23.07 -1.18 15.28
#